data_AF-A2FYV1-F1
#
_entry.id   AF-A2FYV1-F1
#
_cell.length_a   1.000
_cell.length_b   1.000
_cell.length_c   1.000
_cell.angle_alpha   90.00
_cell.angle_beta   90.00
_cell.angle_gamma   90.00
#
_symmetry.space_group_name_H-M   'P 1'
#
loop_
_entity.id
_entity.type
_entity.pdbx_description
1 polymer ?
#
loop_
_entity_poly.entity_id
_entity_poly.type
_entity_poly.pdbx_seq_one_letter_code
_entity_poly.pdbx_strand_id
1 'polypeptide(L)'
;MENDMDEQIVLLLKNNMQMNFTLVQFSDLANKDLLDLLETVIHAVSPEQPEKIGTEKIEATVDRISEFLRVLKFEFPCPADEWDRKFKDVDPTIIHPALLFLLHDMDEMKKRAYVAKYMEGDHVPDEIAVDTTVQEMMTQLRELREQFEATYNEHEELGATSVEELKTTKTDLEADKARLANKINSFKRKLQGVKNLQELLVLTGKIRTESERELKLNEQIDRLGDEKRLLMHRQQVSSDRIKNMKSHLEKNLQEKRDELAQLKKVTTGKTDDNNLAFLQKQVFAASKKQEEKENMLKDIQAKRAEAEKRLQEKQAQGIIEIPNQQQFTNYIELLKTKNQNYRQLQNEISVYRKELAIIMRTEALVKAQQKSVQDEIERIEKQKGIYGFRDTRAKLEQYSATKADIDDNKKKTLEEMSQIVQEIQRSIKARQEELRPFVTALQEKRKEKAEIENKYLQAKQRKEKAELEYDTACNELDDECKKLRAEISTYQSKFFNIQALLGQQQRTVKRLTDEQRAVETGNPISSTIKTYADYFQKETLAMKKRTKELKEQKKAIGGQSQENQKQLEAFQSLRRILQVKLQCQRNTQEQNKKDKEKEYDEIHNVNEHIIITN
;
A
#
# COMPACT_ATOMS: atom_id res chain seq x y z
N MET A 1 24.57 -38.57 -34.87
CA MET A 1 23.77 -38.37 -33.64
C MET A 1 24.62 -38.63 -32.40
N GLU A 2 25.55 -39.59 -32.41
CA GLU A 2 26.49 -39.83 -31.29
C GLU A 2 27.40 -38.62 -30.99
N ASN A 3 28.03 -37.99 -32.00
CA ASN A 3 28.89 -36.81 -31.78
C ASN A 3 28.20 -35.61 -31.10
N ASP A 4 26.88 -35.45 -31.25
CA ASP A 4 26.12 -34.36 -30.63
C ASP A 4 25.83 -34.64 -29.14
N MET A 5 25.61 -35.90 -28.78
CA MET A 5 25.46 -36.31 -27.39
C MET A 5 26.78 -36.17 -26.61
N ASP A 6 27.90 -36.53 -27.21
CA ASP A 6 29.21 -36.43 -26.57
C ASP A 6 29.61 -34.97 -26.32
N GLU A 7 29.30 -34.06 -27.25
CA GLU A 7 29.47 -32.61 -27.08
C GLU A 7 28.63 -32.06 -25.92
N GLN A 8 27.39 -32.51 -25.79
CA GLN A 8 26.49 -32.10 -24.71
C GLN A 8 26.96 -32.64 -23.35
N ILE A 9 27.40 -33.89 -23.27
CA ILE A 9 27.91 -34.50 -22.04
C ILE A 9 29.17 -33.76 -21.56
N VAL A 10 30.12 -33.47 -22.45
CA VAL A 10 31.35 -32.74 -22.10
C VAL A 10 31.04 -31.33 -21.60
N LEU A 11 30.06 -30.63 -22.20
CA LEU A 11 29.63 -29.31 -21.75
C LEU A 11 28.97 -29.36 -20.36
N LEU A 12 28.11 -30.35 -20.12
CA LEU A 12 27.42 -30.52 -18.84
C LEU A 12 28.37 -30.97 -17.72
N LEU A 13 29.36 -31.84 -18.01
CA LEU A 13 30.42 -32.20 -17.07
C LEU A 13 31.25 -30.98 -16.65
N LYS A 14 31.52 -30.06 -17.58
CA LYS A 14 32.23 -28.82 -17.29
C LYS A 14 31.42 -27.87 -16.41
N ASN A 15 30.13 -27.70 -16.71
CA ASN A 15 29.27 -26.75 -16.00
C ASN A 15 28.86 -27.26 -14.61
N ASN A 16 28.48 -28.52 -14.49
CA ASN A 16 27.89 -29.08 -13.27
C ASN A 16 28.91 -29.73 -12.32
N MET A 17 30.01 -30.27 -12.87
CA MET A 17 31.03 -31.03 -12.13
C MET A 17 32.43 -30.40 -12.16
N GLN A 18 32.62 -29.29 -12.87
CA GLN A 18 33.92 -28.62 -13.07
C GLN A 18 35.01 -29.53 -13.67
N MET A 19 34.63 -30.62 -14.34
CA MET A 19 35.56 -31.54 -15.01
C MET A 19 35.81 -31.07 -16.45
N ASN A 20 37.08 -30.90 -16.82
CA ASN A 20 37.45 -30.44 -18.16
C ASN A 20 37.95 -31.61 -19.02
N PHE A 21 37.12 -32.09 -19.93
CA PHE A 21 37.49 -33.06 -20.97
C PHE A 21 37.53 -32.37 -22.34
N THR A 22 38.45 -32.78 -23.21
CA THR A 22 38.34 -32.51 -24.66
C THR A 22 37.54 -33.62 -25.34
N LEU A 23 36.86 -33.32 -26.45
CA LEU A 23 36.04 -34.30 -27.19
C LEU A 23 36.82 -35.57 -27.58
N VAL A 24 38.09 -35.41 -27.92
CA VAL A 24 38.99 -36.54 -28.22
C VAL A 24 39.28 -37.35 -26.95
N GLN A 25 39.56 -36.68 -25.83
CA GLN A 25 39.77 -37.36 -24.55
C GLN A 25 38.53 -38.08 -24.05
N PHE A 26 37.33 -37.56 -24.31
CA PHE A 26 36.07 -38.19 -23.90
C PHE A 26 35.71 -39.39 -24.77
N SER A 27 35.91 -39.30 -26.09
CA SER A 27 35.68 -40.43 -27.02
C SER A 27 36.72 -41.56 -26.89
N ASP A 28 37.93 -41.25 -26.38
CA ASP A 28 38.95 -42.24 -26.05
C ASP A 28 38.68 -42.96 -24.69
N LEU A 29 37.69 -42.52 -23.88
CA LEU A 29 37.31 -43.20 -22.65
C LEU A 29 36.56 -44.49 -22.98
N ALA A 30 37.19 -45.64 -22.69
CA ALA A 30 36.60 -46.94 -22.92
C ALA A 30 36.66 -47.82 -21.68
N ASN A 31 35.73 -48.77 -21.59
CA ASN A 31 35.70 -49.80 -20.56
C ASN A 31 35.66 -49.21 -19.14
N LYS A 32 36.67 -49.51 -18.32
CA LYS A 32 36.69 -49.20 -16.89
C LYS A 32 36.62 -47.69 -16.61
N ASP A 33 37.28 -46.87 -17.43
CA ASP A 33 37.33 -45.42 -17.20
C ASP A 33 35.98 -44.74 -17.46
N LEU A 34 35.17 -45.28 -18.38
CA LEU A 34 33.83 -44.81 -18.68
C LEU A 34 32.84 -45.20 -17.56
N LEU A 35 33.00 -46.40 -16.99
CA LEU A 35 32.23 -46.84 -15.82
C LEU A 35 32.61 -46.05 -14.56
N ASP A 36 33.90 -45.80 -14.31
CA ASP A 36 34.36 -44.97 -13.19
C ASP A 36 33.82 -43.53 -13.31
N LEU A 37 33.71 -43.00 -14.54
CA LEU A 37 33.07 -41.70 -14.79
C LEU A 37 31.56 -41.75 -14.48
N LEU A 38 30.85 -42.78 -14.91
CA LEU A 38 29.43 -42.98 -14.60
C LEU A 38 29.21 -43.09 -13.08
N GLU A 39 30.04 -43.84 -12.36
CA GLU A 39 29.97 -43.92 -10.90
C GLU A 39 30.28 -42.59 -10.22
N THR A 40 31.25 -41.83 -10.72
CA THR A 40 31.56 -40.49 -10.20
C THR A 40 30.35 -39.55 -10.36
N VAL A 41 29.66 -39.62 -11.50
CA VAL A 41 28.44 -38.85 -11.75
C VAL A 41 27.29 -39.32 -10.86
N ILE A 42 27.11 -40.63 -10.68
CA ILE A 42 26.11 -41.21 -9.78
C ILE A 42 26.39 -40.80 -8.31
N HIS A 43 27.64 -40.81 -7.88
CA HIS A 43 28.04 -40.36 -6.54
C HIS A 43 27.76 -38.87 -6.32
N ALA A 44 27.94 -38.05 -7.36
CA ALA A 44 27.59 -36.63 -7.31
C ALA A 44 26.08 -36.37 -7.22
N VAL A 45 25.25 -37.32 -7.69
CA VAL A 45 23.80 -37.29 -7.54
C VAL A 45 23.37 -37.86 -6.18
N SER A 46 24.02 -38.92 -5.68
CA SER A 46 23.77 -39.52 -4.38
C SER A 46 25.07 -39.92 -3.66
N PRO A 47 25.42 -39.26 -2.54
CA PRO A 47 26.69 -39.49 -1.84
C PRO A 47 26.79 -40.86 -1.13
N GLU A 48 25.72 -41.65 -1.11
CA GLU A 48 25.71 -43.02 -0.54
C GLU A 48 26.20 -44.08 -1.52
N GLN A 49 26.27 -43.76 -2.82
CA GLN A 49 26.84 -44.64 -3.84
C GLN A 49 28.38 -44.57 -3.80
N PRO A 50 29.12 -45.64 -4.12
CA PRO A 50 30.58 -45.62 -4.14
C PRO A 50 31.11 -44.66 -5.21
N GLU A 51 32.15 -43.88 -4.86
CA GLU A 51 32.81 -42.91 -5.77
C GLU A 51 33.70 -43.60 -6.83
N LYS A 52 34.12 -44.85 -6.59
CA LYS A 52 34.94 -45.66 -7.49
C LYS A 52 34.60 -47.13 -7.39
N ILE A 53 34.84 -47.87 -8.47
CA ILE A 53 34.67 -49.32 -8.51
C ILE A 53 35.64 -49.96 -7.50
N GLY A 54 35.08 -50.57 -6.46
CA GLY A 54 35.81 -51.36 -5.47
C GLY A 54 36.17 -52.76 -5.96
N THR A 55 36.01 -53.76 -5.07
CA THR A 55 36.23 -55.21 -5.37
C THR A 55 34.94 -55.93 -5.77
N GLU A 56 33.92 -55.19 -6.19
CA GLU A 56 32.61 -55.75 -6.55
C GLU A 56 32.67 -56.50 -7.89
N LYS A 57 31.87 -57.55 -8.01
CA LYS A 57 31.68 -58.25 -9.29
C LYS A 57 30.88 -57.33 -10.21
N ILE A 58 31.27 -57.28 -11.49
CA ILE A 58 30.62 -56.46 -12.53
C ILE A 58 29.10 -56.67 -12.54
N GLU A 59 28.63 -57.90 -12.29
CA GLU A 59 27.19 -58.23 -12.23
C GLU A 59 26.46 -57.51 -11.08
N ALA A 60 27.06 -57.41 -9.89
CA ALA A 60 26.45 -56.69 -8.76
C ALA A 60 26.45 -55.18 -8.98
N THR A 61 27.44 -54.65 -9.70
CA THR A 61 27.50 -53.24 -10.10
C THR A 61 26.43 -52.91 -11.14
N VAL A 62 26.19 -53.80 -12.11
CA VAL A 62 25.10 -53.66 -13.10
C VAL A 62 23.74 -53.62 -12.40
N ASP A 63 23.49 -54.54 -11.46
CA ASP A 63 22.21 -54.60 -10.73
C ASP A 63 21.98 -53.32 -9.92
N ARG A 64 22.99 -52.86 -9.17
CA ARG A 64 22.93 -51.64 -8.36
C ARG A 64 22.68 -50.39 -9.21
N ILE A 65 23.42 -50.22 -10.30
CA ILE A 65 23.26 -49.05 -11.19
C ILE A 65 21.91 -49.11 -11.90
N SER A 66 21.45 -50.29 -12.30
CA SER A 66 20.16 -50.47 -12.96
C SER A 66 18.99 -50.21 -12.01
N GLU A 67 19.08 -50.62 -10.75
CA GLU A 67 18.11 -50.29 -9.71
C GLU A 67 18.08 -48.78 -9.43
N PHE A 68 19.25 -48.15 -9.29
CA PHE A 68 19.36 -46.71 -9.10
C PHE A 68 18.77 -45.90 -10.28
N LEU A 69 19.03 -46.33 -11.53
CA LEU A 69 18.45 -45.70 -12.72
C LEU A 69 16.94 -45.94 -12.83
N ARG A 70 16.42 -47.10 -12.38
CA ARG A 70 14.96 -47.34 -12.27
C ARG A 70 14.32 -46.40 -11.25
N VAL A 71 14.95 -46.20 -10.10
CA VAL A 71 14.49 -45.28 -9.06
C VAL A 71 14.41 -43.84 -9.57
N LEU A 72 15.38 -43.43 -10.40
CA LEU A 72 15.38 -42.12 -11.08
C LEU A 72 14.42 -42.03 -12.28
N LYS A 73 13.67 -43.10 -12.58
CA LYS A 73 12.75 -43.23 -13.72
C LYS A 73 13.44 -43.03 -15.08
N PHE A 74 14.64 -43.59 -15.24
CA PHE A 74 15.31 -43.61 -16.52
C PHE A 74 14.54 -44.47 -17.54
N GLU A 75 14.33 -43.94 -18.74
CA GLU A 75 13.74 -44.70 -19.84
C GLU A 75 14.82 -45.58 -20.47
N PHE A 76 14.76 -46.89 -20.19
CA PHE A 76 15.73 -47.83 -20.71
C PHE A 76 15.61 -47.94 -22.24
N PRO A 77 16.69 -47.66 -23.00
CA PRO A 77 16.69 -47.67 -24.47
C PRO A 77 16.58 -49.07 -25.08
N CYS A 78 16.70 -50.13 -24.26
CA CYS A 78 16.59 -51.53 -24.70
C CYS A 78 15.95 -52.42 -23.61
N PRO A 79 15.45 -53.61 -23.98
CA PRO A 79 14.89 -54.58 -23.03
C PRO A 79 15.91 -55.03 -21.97
N ALA A 80 15.44 -55.46 -20.79
CA ALA A 80 16.30 -55.83 -19.65
C ALA A 80 17.40 -56.86 -20.00
N ASP A 81 17.07 -57.88 -20.81
CA ASP A 81 18.03 -58.91 -21.21
C ASP A 81 19.15 -58.38 -22.12
N GLU A 82 18.87 -57.35 -22.92
CA GLU A 82 19.85 -56.70 -23.79
C GLU A 82 20.65 -55.63 -23.03
N TRP A 83 20.01 -54.96 -22.07
CA TRP A 83 20.63 -54.01 -21.16
C TRP A 83 21.73 -54.67 -20.33
N ASP A 84 21.43 -55.80 -19.67
CA ASP A 84 22.39 -56.50 -18.82
C ASP A 84 23.60 -57.00 -19.61
N ARG A 85 23.41 -57.38 -20.88
CA ARG A 85 24.51 -57.82 -21.77
C ARG A 85 25.38 -56.65 -22.20
N LYS A 86 24.76 -55.59 -22.71
CA LYS A 86 25.49 -54.41 -23.23
C LYS A 86 26.12 -53.56 -22.12
N PHE A 87 25.56 -53.58 -20.91
CA PHE A 87 26.17 -52.95 -19.74
C PHE A 87 27.38 -53.77 -19.24
N LYS A 88 27.32 -55.12 -19.29
CA LYS A 88 28.49 -55.98 -19.02
C LYS A 88 29.63 -55.73 -20.02
N ASP A 89 29.28 -55.47 -21.28
CA ASP A 89 30.25 -55.15 -22.35
C ASP A 89 30.65 -53.66 -22.39
N VAL A 90 30.12 -52.83 -21.49
CA VAL A 90 30.45 -51.40 -21.34
C VAL A 90 30.26 -50.61 -22.64
N ASP A 91 29.12 -50.84 -23.30
CA ASP A 91 28.81 -50.23 -24.60
C ASP A 91 28.48 -48.72 -24.44
N PRO A 92 29.21 -47.81 -25.14
CA PRO A 92 28.94 -46.37 -25.15
C PRO A 92 27.50 -46.01 -25.55
N THR A 93 26.85 -46.84 -26.37
CA THR A 93 25.47 -46.62 -26.84
C THR A 93 24.43 -46.68 -25.72
N ILE A 94 24.78 -47.24 -24.56
CA ILE A 94 23.94 -47.30 -23.37
C ILE A 94 24.38 -46.31 -22.29
N ILE A 95 25.69 -46.19 -22.07
CA ILE A 95 26.23 -45.37 -20.99
C ILE A 95 26.13 -43.88 -21.32
N HIS A 96 26.31 -43.47 -22.57
CA HIS A 96 26.21 -42.05 -22.95
C HIS A 96 24.79 -41.49 -22.75
N PRO A 97 23.70 -42.20 -23.14
CA PRO A 97 22.34 -41.79 -22.78
C PRO A 97 22.08 -41.72 -21.26
N ALA A 98 22.63 -42.65 -20.48
CA ALA A 98 22.49 -42.64 -19.02
C ALA A 98 23.24 -41.46 -18.38
N LEU A 99 24.46 -41.16 -18.85
CA LEU A 99 25.24 -39.99 -18.45
C LEU A 99 24.52 -38.68 -18.81
N LEU A 100 24.02 -38.59 -20.04
CA LEU A 100 23.27 -37.43 -20.51
C LEU A 100 22.04 -37.18 -19.63
N PHE A 101 21.28 -38.23 -19.31
CA PHE A 101 20.10 -38.12 -18.43
C PHE A 101 20.45 -37.63 -17.03
N LEU A 102 21.50 -38.18 -16.41
CA LEU A 102 21.94 -37.76 -15.08
C LEU A 102 22.44 -36.31 -15.09
N LEU A 103 23.14 -35.90 -16.14
CA LEU A 103 23.79 -34.60 -16.24
C LEU A 103 22.91 -33.47 -16.75
N HIS A 104 21.80 -33.77 -17.46
CA HIS A 104 20.92 -32.76 -18.06
C HIS A 104 20.24 -31.88 -17.01
N ASP A 105 19.80 -32.47 -15.89
CA ASP A 105 19.21 -31.75 -14.77
C ASP A 105 19.71 -32.32 -13.44
N MET A 106 20.98 -32.07 -13.13
CA MET A 106 21.65 -32.60 -11.94
C MET A 106 20.94 -32.21 -10.63
N ASP A 107 20.35 -31.02 -10.57
CA ASP A 107 19.69 -30.56 -9.36
C ASP A 107 18.32 -31.23 -9.19
N GLU A 108 17.57 -31.45 -10.28
CA GLU A 108 16.36 -32.27 -10.23
C GLU A 108 16.67 -33.74 -9.92
N MET A 109 17.75 -34.31 -10.48
CA MET A 109 18.15 -35.69 -10.21
C MET A 109 18.62 -35.88 -8.76
N LYS A 110 19.32 -34.91 -8.17
CA LYS A 110 19.64 -34.90 -6.73
C LYS A 110 18.39 -34.84 -5.86
N LYS A 111 17.42 -33.99 -6.22
CA LYS A 111 16.12 -33.92 -5.53
C LYS A 111 15.37 -35.24 -5.62
N ARG A 112 15.29 -35.85 -6.80
CA ARG A 112 14.63 -37.15 -7.02
C ARG A 112 15.33 -38.28 -6.27
N ALA A 113 16.67 -38.34 -6.29
CA ALA A 113 17.45 -39.30 -5.52
C ALA A 113 17.21 -39.15 -4.01
N TYR A 114 17.16 -37.91 -3.52
CA TYR A 114 16.87 -37.60 -2.12
C TYR A 114 15.46 -38.01 -1.71
N VAL A 115 14.45 -37.70 -2.52
CA VAL A 115 13.04 -38.07 -2.24
C VAL A 115 12.85 -39.59 -2.32
N ALA A 116 13.43 -40.25 -3.33
CA ALA A 116 13.31 -41.68 -3.52
C ALA A 116 13.81 -42.47 -2.30
N LYS A 117 14.91 -42.04 -1.68
CA LYS A 117 15.44 -42.64 -0.45
C LYS A 117 14.41 -42.78 0.66
N TYR A 118 13.55 -41.79 0.83
CA TYR A 118 12.58 -41.76 1.93
C TYR A 118 11.18 -42.25 1.51
N MET A 119 10.89 -42.26 0.20
CA MET A 119 9.60 -42.65 -0.33
C MET A 119 9.52 -44.12 -0.79
N GLU A 120 10.66 -44.77 -1.07
CA GLU A 120 10.70 -46.18 -1.51
C GLU A 120 10.34 -47.15 -0.38
N GLY A 121 9.40 -48.06 -0.63
CA GLY A 121 8.89 -49.03 0.36
C GLY A 121 9.75 -50.26 0.45
N ASP A 122 10.25 -50.57 1.65
CA ASP A 122 10.83 -51.89 1.92
C ASP A 122 9.73 -52.95 1.71
N HIS A 123 9.97 -53.92 0.82
CA HIS A 123 9.04 -55.03 0.62
C HIS A 123 9.11 -55.98 1.81
N VAL A 124 8.15 -55.89 2.73
CA VAL A 124 8.03 -56.82 3.84
C VAL A 124 7.29 -58.07 3.36
N PRO A 125 7.87 -59.28 3.52
CA PRO A 125 7.22 -60.53 3.12
C PRO A 125 5.85 -60.72 3.79
N ASP A 126 4.88 -61.24 3.01
CA ASP A 126 3.49 -61.43 3.44
C ASP A 126 3.33 -62.28 4.72
N GLU A 127 4.32 -63.13 5.03
CA GLU A 127 4.35 -63.97 6.24
C GLU A 127 4.54 -63.17 7.54
N ILE A 128 5.23 -62.02 7.48
CA ILE A 128 5.51 -61.13 8.62
C ILE A 128 4.47 -59.98 8.67
N ALA A 129 3.87 -59.66 7.53
CA ALA A 129 2.84 -58.62 7.38
C ALA A 129 1.48 -58.98 8.03
N VAL A 130 1.28 -60.23 8.47
CA VAL A 130 0.06 -60.67 9.17
C VAL A 130 0.04 -60.24 10.64
N ASP A 131 1.20 -60.00 11.26
CA ASP A 131 1.29 -59.57 12.65
C ASP A 131 0.71 -58.16 12.81
N THR A 132 -0.25 -58.00 13.72
CA THR A 132 -0.93 -56.73 14.03
C THR A 132 0.06 -55.62 14.38
N THR A 133 1.15 -55.94 15.09
CA THR A 133 2.17 -54.95 15.48
C THR A 133 2.95 -54.43 14.28
N VAL A 134 3.22 -55.30 13.30
CA VAL A 134 3.91 -54.94 12.05
C VAL A 134 2.98 -54.10 11.18
N GLN A 135 1.67 -54.39 11.15
CA GLN A 135 0.68 -53.57 10.43
C GLN A 135 0.55 -52.16 11.01
N GLU A 136 0.58 -52.03 12.34
CA GLU A 136 0.60 -50.72 13.01
C GLU A 136 1.87 -49.92 12.63
N MET A 137 3.05 -50.56 12.64
CA MET A 137 4.30 -49.93 12.22
C MET A 137 4.31 -49.54 10.73
N MET A 138 3.77 -50.37 9.85
CA MET A 138 3.61 -50.05 8.43
C MET A 138 2.69 -48.84 8.22
N THR A 139 1.62 -48.74 9.03
CA THR A 139 0.69 -47.61 8.98
C THR A 139 1.37 -46.32 9.44
N GLN A 140 2.10 -46.36 10.56
CA GLN A 140 2.89 -45.22 11.04
C GLN A 140 3.95 -44.79 10.02
N LEU A 141 4.66 -45.74 9.41
CA LEU A 141 5.68 -45.47 8.41
C LEU A 141 5.07 -44.79 7.17
N ARG A 142 3.88 -45.22 6.74
CA ARG A 142 3.12 -44.56 5.67
C ARG A 142 2.73 -43.13 6.03
N GLU A 143 2.20 -42.91 7.23
CA GLU A 143 1.83 -41.56 7.71
C GLU A 143 3.05 -40.62 7.77
N LEU A 144 4.20 -41.12 8.25
CA LEU A 144 5.46 -40.38 8.29
C LEU A 144 5.96 -40.01 6.88
N ARG A 145 5.79 -40.88 5.89
CA ARG A 145 6.11 -40.58 4.48
C ARG A 145 5.21 -39.50 3.89
N GLU A 146 3.92 -39.56 4.19
CA GLU A 146 2.95 -38.56 3.74
C GLU A 146 3.22 -37.18 4.36
N GLN A 147 3.60 -37.14 5.64
CA GLN A 147 4.08 -35.91 6.30
C GLN A 147 5.38 -35.38 5.70
N PHE A 148 6.33 -36.27 5.35
CA PHE A 148 7.56 -35.89 4.67
C PHE A 148 7.27 -35.28 3.28
N GLU A 149 6.39 -35.90 2.49
CA GLU A 149 5.99 -35.37 1.17
C GLU A 149 5.34 -33.99 1.29
N ALA A 150 4.42 -33.80 2.26
CA ALA A 150 3.77 -32.52 2.49
C ALA A 150 4.78 -31.42 2.86
N THR A 151 5.65 -31.68 3.83
CA THR A 151 6.67 -30.72 4.29
C THR A 151 7.73 -30.42 3.22
N TYR A 152 8.11 -31.42 2.41
CA TYR A 152 9.00 -31.23 1.27
C TYR A 152 8.39 -30.33 0.20
N ASN A 153 7.12 -30.56 -0.14
CA ASN A 153 6.39 -29.72 -1.11
C ASN A 153 6.23 -28.28 -0.60
N GLU A 154 5.92 -28.06 0.67
CA GLU A 154 5.88 -26.73 1.28
C GLU A 154 7.25 -26.01 1.20
N HIS A 155 8.33 -26.74 1.43
CA HIS A 155 9.68 -26.18 1.33
C HIS A 155 10.06 -25.81 -0.12
N GLU A 156 9.70 -26.64 -1.11
CA GLU A 156 9.89 -26.32 -2.52
C GLU A 156 9.05 -25.11 -2.97
N GLU A 157 7.80 -24.99 -2.51
CA GLU A 157 6.94 -23.83 -2.79
C GLU A 157 7.50 -22.52 -2.21
N LEU A 158 8.13 -22.58 -1.03
CA LEU A 158 8.71 -21.40 -0.39
C LEU A 158 9.98 -20.91 -1.08
N GLY A 159 10.72 -21.79 -1.76
CA GLY A 159 11.86 -21.46 -2.62
C GLY A 159 13.06 -20.79 -1.93
N ALA A 160 14.28 -21.15 -2.32
CA ALA A 160 15.50 -20.52 -1.79
C ALA A 160 15.58 -19.01 -2.14
N THR A 161 15.04 -18.63 -3.30
CA THR A 161 15.10 -17.26 -3.84
C THR A 161 14.26 -16.26 -3.06
N SER A 162 13.09 -16.65 -2.55
CA SER A 162 12.26 -15.74 -1.76
C SER A 162 12.94 -15.37 -0.44
N VAL A 163 13.66 -16.30 0.20
CA VAL A 163 14.32 -16.05 1.48
C VAL A 163 15.56 -15.18 1.30
N GLU A 164 16.31 -15.35 0.22
CA GLU A 164 17.49 -14.53 -0.07
C GLU A 164 17.12 -13.10 -0.49
N GLU A 165 16.08 -12.92 -1.30
CA GLU A 165 15.55 -11.59 -1.64
C GLU A 165 14.96 -10.87 -0.42
N LEU A 166 14.31 -11.60 0.49
CA LEU A 166 13.82 -11.02 1.74
C LEU A 166 14.96 -10.63 2.69
N LYS A 167 16.07 -11.39 2.69
CA LYS A 167 17.27 -11.03 3.45
C LYS A 167 17.94 -9.77 2.90
N THR A 168 18.07 -9.64 1.58
CA THR A 168 18.68 -8.44 0.96
C THR A 168 17.81 -7.21 1.18
N THR A 169 16.51 -7.30 0.92
CA THR A 169 15.57 -6.18 1.17
C THR A 169 15.53 -5.77 2.64
N LYS A 170 15.60 -6.71 3.58
CA LYS A 170 15.75 -6.41 5.01
C LYS A 170 17.02 -5.61 5.29
N THR A 171 18.17 -6.03 4.75
CA THR A 171 19.43 -5.29 4.94
C THR A 171 19.38 -3.88 4.37
N ASP A 172 18.72 -3.69 3.23
CA ASP A 172 18.54 -2.38 2.61
C ASP A 172 17.65 -1.47 3.46
N LEU A 173 16.54 -1.98 3.98
CA LEU A 173 15.64 -1.24 4.88
C LEU A 173 16.31 -0.87 6.21
N GLU A 174 17.15 -1.75 6.75
CA GLU A 174 17.95 -1.46 7.95
C GLU A 174 18.96 -0.33 7.68
N ALA A 175 19.61 -0.33 6.52
CA ALA A 175 20.52 0.73 6.10
C ALA A 175 19.79 2.08 5.94
N ASP A 176 18.60 2.09 5.32
CA ASP A 176 17.81 3.30 5.15
C ASP A 176 17.26 3.85 6.47
N LYS A 177 16.85 2.96 7.40
CA LYS A 177 16.48 3.36 8.76
C LYS A 177 17.65 4.03 9.48
N ALA A 178 18.86 3.50 9.35
CA ALA A 178 20.06 4.10 9.94
C ALA A 178 20.37 5.48 9.33
N ARG A 179 20.25 5.63 8.00
CA ARG A 179 20.42 6.92 7.30
C ARG A 179 19.40 7.95 7.77
N LEU A 180 18.12 7.57 7.87
CA LEU A 180 17.05 8.44 8.37
C LEU A 180 17.29 8.85 9.82
N ALA A 181 17.67 7.91 10.70
CA ALA A 181 17.98 8.21 12.09
C ALA A 181 19.15 9.21 12.21
N ASN A 182 20.21 9.03 11.43
CA ASN A 182 21.34 9.97 11.39
C ASN A 182 20.91 11.35 10.89
N LYS A 183 20.05 11.41 9.88
CA LYS A 183 19.52 12.67 9.34
C LYS A 183 18.63 13.38 10.36
N ILE A 184 17.74 12.66 11.04
CA ILE A 184 16.91 13.17 12.15
C ILE A 184 17.78 13.70 13.28
N ASN A 185 18.83 12.96 13.68
CA ASN A 185 19.75 13.39 14.73
C ASN A 185 20.52 14.65 14.32
N SER A 186 20.93 14.76 13.05
CA SER A 186 21.55 15.99 12.51
C SER A 186 20.59 17.19 12.58
N PHE A 187 19.31 16.99 12.25
CA PHE A 187 18.29 18.03 12.36
C PHE A 187 17.99 18.40 13.80
N LYS A 188 17.89 17.42 14.70
CA LYS A 188 17.72 17.67 16.14
C LYS A 188 18.87 18.52 16.70
N ARG A 189 20.13 18.21 16.34
CA ARG A 189 21.30 19.01 16.74
C ARG A 189 21.22 20.45 16.21
N LYS A 190 20.84 20.63 14.93
CA LYS A 190 20.66 21.98 14.33
C LYS A 190 19.53 22.78 14.99
N LEU A 191 18.50 22.10 15.48
CA LEU A 191 17.30 22.71 16.06
C LEU A 191 17.39 22.95 17.57
N GLN A 192 18.46 22.50 18.25
CA GLN A 192 18.64 22.65 19.71
C GLN A 192 18.66 24.10 20.19
N GLY A 193 18.99 25.08 19.33
CA GLY A 193 19.05 26.50 19.69
C GLY A 193 17.73 27.28 19.55
N VAL A 194 16.65 26.64 19.08
CA VAL A 194 15.38 27.32 18.79
C VAL A 194 14.47 27.31 20.02
N LYS A 195 14.03 28.49 20.48
CA LYS A 195 13.04 28.63 21.56
C LYS A 195 11.68 28.11 21.10
N ASN A 196 10.94 27.45 21.98
CA ASN A 196 9.62 26.85 21.71
C ASN A 196 9.62 25.79 20.59
N LEU A 197 10.72 25.03 20.44
CA LEU A 197 10.88 24.00 19.41
C LEU A 197 9.73 22.98 19.36
N GLN A 198 9.23 22.53 20.52
CA GLN A 198 8.16 21.52 20.55
C GLN A 198 6.84 22.05 19.97
N GLU A 199 6.45 23.27 20.31
CA GLU A 199 5.23 23.91 19.77
C GLU A 199 5.37 24.14 18.26
N LEU A 200 6.56 24.58 17.81
CA LEU A 200 6.84 24.83 16.39
C LEU A 200 6.85 23.52 15.58
N LEU A 201 7.34 22.41 16.14
CA LEU A 201 7.27 21.08 15.52
C LEU A 201 5.83 20.58 15.42
N VAL A 202 4.99 20.81 16.42
CA VAL A 202 3.57 20.45 16.37
C VAL A 202 2.84 21.26 15.30
N LEU A 203 3.09 22.57 15.23
CA LEU A 203 2.51 23.44 14.19
C LEU A 203 3.01 23.04 12.79
N THR A 204 4.31 22.79 12.63
CA THR A 204 4.89 22.33 11.35
C THR A 204 4.33 20.96 10.96
N GLY A 205 4.13 20.06 11.92
CA GLY A 205 3.48 18.77 11.71
C GLY A 205 2.06 18.92 11.18
N LYS A 206 1.27 19.84 11.76
CA LYS A 206 -0.08 20.17 11.28
C LYS A 206 -0.06 20.78 9.87
N ILE A 207 0.87 21.68 9.58
CA ILE A 207 1.03 22.25 8.23
C ILE A 207 1.37 21.16 7.22
N ARG A 208 2.25 20.21 7.56
CA ARG A 208 2.58 19.07 6.69
C ARG A 208 1.35 18.23 6.41
N THR A 209 0.55 17.89 7.43
CA THR A 209 -0.66 17.07 7.23
C THR A 209 -1.71 17.78 6.38
N GLU A 210 -1.89 19.08 6.57
CA GLU A 210 -2.81 19.86 5.74
C GLU A 210 -2.30 20.01 4.30
N SER A 211 -0.98 20.21 4.11
CA SER A 211 -0.37 20.27 2.78
C SER A 211 -0.45 18.92 2.03
N GLU A 212 -0.25 17.79 2.71
CA GLU A 212 -0.47 16.46 2.13
C GLU A 212 -1.92 16.24 1.73
N ARG A 213 -2.87 16.77 2.52
CA ARG A 213 -4.30 16.71 2.22
C ARG A 213 -4.63 17.57 1.01
N GLU A 214 -4.08 18.78 0.93
CA GLU A 214 -4.19 19.69 -0.21
C GLU A 214 -3.65 19.04 -1.50
N LEU A 215 -2.47 18.41 -1.44
CA LEU A 215 -1.88 17.71 -2.59
C LEU A 215 -2.79 16.59 -3.11
N LYS A 216 -3.34 15.77 -2.21
CA LYS A 216 -4.30 14.70 -2.59
C LYS A 216 -5.57 15.26 -3.23
N LEU A 217 -6.07 16.38 -2.73
CA LEU A 217 -7.21 17.08 -3.32
C LEU A 217 -6.90 17.62 -4.71
N ASN A 218 -5.72 18.21 -4.91
CA ASN A 218 -5.26 18.68 -6.21
C ASN A 218 -5.11 17.53 -7.21
N GLU A 219 -4.52 16.40 -6.81
CA GLU A 219 -4.44 15.19 -7.65
C GLU A 219 -5.83 14.63 -8.02
N GLN A 220 -6.83 14.79 -7.15
CA GLN A 220 -8.22 14.43 -7.49
C GLN A 220 -8.84 15.43 -8.46
N ILE A 221 -8.59 16.72 -8.30
CA ILE A 221 -9.04 17.77 -9.22
C ILE A 221 -8.46 17.55 -10.61
N ASP A 222 -7.17 17.23 -10.72
CA ASP A 222 -6.51 16.97 -12.01
C ASP A 222 -7.11 15.74 -12.70
N ARG A 223 -7.30 14.64 -11.96
CA ARG A 223 -7.96 13.42 -12.47
C ARG A 223 -9.37 13.70 -12.97
N LEU A 224 -10.17 14.43 -12.20
CA LEU A 224 -11.52 14.82 -12.62
C LEU A 224 -11.49 15.77 -13.83
N GLY A 225 -10.47 16.62 -13.92
CA GLY A 225 -10.22 17.49 -15.07
C GLY A 225 -9.93 16.70 -16.35
N ASP A 226 -9.08 15.67 -16.26
CA ASP A 226 -8.79 14.76 -17.37
C ASP A 226 -10.02 13.97 -17.80
N GLU A 227 -10.77 13.42 -16.85
CA GLU A 227 -11.99 12.68 -17.14
C GLU A 227 -13.04 13.58 -17.82
N LYS A 228 -13.21 14.81 -17.33
CA LYS A 228 -14.07 15.82 -17.97
C LYS A 228 -13.62 16.14 -19.40
N ARG A 229 -12.32 16.33 -19.64
CA ARG A 229 -11.78 16.55 -21.00
C ARG A 229 -12.10 15.39 -21.93
N LEU A 230 -11.91 14.16 -21.46
CA LEU A 230 -12.21 12.95 -22.23
C LEU A 230 -13.71 12.83 -22.56
N LEU A 231 -14.57 13.11 -21.58
CA LEU A 231 -16.02 13.12 -21.79
C LEU A 231 -16.45 14.19 -22.79
N MET A 232 -15.91 15.41 -22.70
CA MET A 232 -16.19 16.48 -23.67
C MET A 232 -15.73 16.09 -25.08
N HIS A 233 -14.54 15.48 -25.21
CA HIS A 233 -14.05 15.01 -26.50
C HIS A 233 -14.96 13.92 -27.09
N ARG A 234 -15.38 12.95 -26.27
CA ARG A 234 -16.33 11.90 -26.70
C ARG A 234 -17.68 12.48 -27.12
N GLN A 235 -18.17 13.48 -26.40
CA GLN A 235 -19.42 14.18 -26.73
C GLN A 235 -19.27 14.95 -28.06
N GLN A 236 -18.15 15.63 -28.27
CA GLN A 236 -17.86 16.34 -29.52
C GLN A 236 -17.82 15.38 -30.71
N VAL A 237 -17.09 14.26 -30.60
CA VAL A 237 -17.03 13.24 -31.65
C VAL A 237 -18.41 12.67 -31.96
N SER A 238 -19.24 12.44 -30.93
CA SER A 238 -20.62 12.00 -31.12
C SER A 238 -21.46 13.04 -31.87
N SER A 239 -21.36 14.31 -31.47
CA SER A 239 -22.03 15.44 -32.12
C SER A 239 -21.61 15.60 -33.58
N ASP A 240 -20.32 15.49 -33.87
CA ASP A 240 -19.78 15.59 -35.23
C ASP A 240 -20.25 14.42 -36.10
N ARG A 241 -20.32 13.19 -35.56
CA ARG A 241 -20.92 12.04 -36.28
C ARG A 241 -22.39 12.29 -36.60
N ILE A 242 -23.17 12.79 -35.63
CA ILE A 242 -24.59 13.10 -35.84
C ILE A 242 -24.74 14.20 -36.91
N LYS A 243 -23.91 15.25 -36.84
CA LYS A 243 -23.91 16.34 -37.82
C LYS A 243 -23.56 15.85 -39.22
N ASN A 244 -22.54 15.01 -39.36
CA ASN A 244 -22.14 14.43 -40.64
C ASN A 244 -23.21 13.49 -41.21
N MET A 245 -23.83 12.65 -40.36
CA MET A 245 -24.95 11.80 -40.74
C MET A 245 -26.13 12.63 -41.22
N LYS A 246 -26.48 13.69 -40.49
CA LYS A 246 -27.56 14.61 -40.88
C LYS A 246 -27.29 15.27 -42.23
N SER A 247 -26.07 15.79 -42.44
CA SER A 247 -25.66 16.38 -43.73
C SER A 247 -25.77 15.37 -44.88
N HIS A 248 -25.35 14.12 -44.66
CA HIS A 248 -25.46 13.07 -45.67
C HIS A 248 -26.93 12.72 -45.98
N LEU A 249 -27.78 12.60 -44.95
CA LEU A 249 -29.21 12.38 -45.12
C LEU A 249 -29.89 13.54 -45.83
N GLU A 250 -29.54 14.78 -45.50
CA GLU A 250 -30.05 15.98 -46.18
C GLU A 250 -29.67 16.00 -47.66
N LYS A 251 -28.43 15.63 -48.00
CA LYS A 251 -27.98 15.50 -49.39
C LYS A 251 -28.75 14.42 -50.14
N ASN A 252 -28.91 13.23 -49.56
CA ASN A 252 -29.70 12.15 -50.18
C ASN A 252 -31.17 12.54 -50.36
N LEU A 253 -31.76 13.25 -49.39
CA LEU A 253 -33.14 13.73 -49.49
C LEU A 253 -33.27 14.81 -50.58
N GLN A 254 -32.25 15.64 -50.75
CA GLN A 254 -32.19 16.62 -51.84
C GLN A 254 -32.07 15.94 -53.20
N GLU A 255 -31.18 14.96 -53.36
CA GLU A 255 -31.04 14.17 -54.59
C GLU A 255 -32.36 13.46 -54.94
N LYS A 256 -33.04 12.87 -53.95
CA LYS A 256 -34.38 12.27 -54.16
C LYS A 256 -35.46 13.29 -54.49
N ARG A 257 -35.40 14.50 -53.94
CA ARG A 257 -36.30 15.60 -54.34
C ARG A 257 -36.05 16.06 -55.77
N ASP A 258 -34.78 16.13 -56.18
CA ASP A 258 -34.40 16.52 -57.53
C ASP A 258 -34.80 15.45 -58.56
N GLU A 259 -34.65 14.16 -58.24
CA GLU A 259 -35.22 13.04 -59.03
C GLU A 259 -36.74 13.16 -59.16
N LEU A 260 -37.46 13.45 -58.05
CA LEU A 260 -38.91 13.63 -58.04
C LEU A 260 -39.34 14.86 -58.85
N ALA A 261 -38.56 15.94 -58.83
CA ALA A 261 -38.81 17.14 -59.62
C ALA A 261 -38.57 16.89 -61.12
N GLN A 262 -37.57 16.08 -61.49
CA GLN A 262 -37.35 15.63 -62.86
C GLN A 262 -38.49 14.74 -63.36
N LEU A 263 -38.93 13.76 -62.54
CA LEU A 263 -40.10 12.91 -62.84
C LEU A 263 -41.39 13.74 -63.01
N LYS A 264 -41.62 14.73 -62.15
CA LYS A 264 -42.77 15.63 -62.26
C LYS A 264 -42.76 16.45 -63.56
N LYS A 265 -41.59 16.91 -64.01
CA LYS A 265 -41.42 17.62 -65.30
C LYS A 265 -41.71 16.73 -66.50
N VAL A 266 -41.41 15.43 -66.43
CA VAL A 266 -41.71 14.48 -67.50
C VAL A 266 -43.22 14.19 -67.57
N THR A 267 -43.92 14.20 -66.44
CA THR A 267 -45.38 13.97 -66.40
C THR A 267 -46.25 15.17 -66.78
N THR A 268 -45.74 16.41 -66.79
CA THR A 268 -46.49 17.60 -67.25
C THR A 268 -46.45 17.81 -68.76
N GLY A 269 -45.69 16.99 -69.50
CA GLY A 269 -45.64 17.01 -70.96
C GLY A 269 -46.80 16.24 -71.58
N LYS A 270 -48.05 16.73 -71.42
CA LYS A 270 -49.25 16.55 -72.26
C LYS A 270 -50.52 16.67 -71.42
N THR A 271 -51.16 17.84 -71.45
CA THR A 271 -52.61 18.09 -71.73
C THR A 271 -53.09 19.41 -71.11
N ASP A 272 -53.58 20.32 -71.95
CA ASP A 272 -54.47 21.47 -71.77
C ASP A 272 -54.62 22.08 -70.36
N ASP A 273 -53.81 23.12 -70.13
CA ASP A 273 -53.32 23.56 -68.81
C ASP A 273 -53.94 24.88 -68.31
N ASN A 274 -55.16 25.25 -68.73
CA ASN A 274 -55.78 26.50 -68.23
C ASN A 274 -56.61 26.29 -66.95
N ASN A 275 -57.35 25.18 -66.84
CA ASN A 275 -58.03 24.82 -65.58
C ASN A 275 -57.05 24.27 -64.54
N LEU A 276 -56.00 23.57 -64.97
CA LEU A 276 -54.95 23.09 -64.07
C LEU A 276 -54.06 24.24 -63.61
N ALA A 277 -53.70 25.23 -64.46
CA ALA A 277 -53.03 26.45 -64.00
C ALA A 277 -53.91 27.31 -63.06
N PHE A 278 -55.23 27.34 -63.25
CA PHE A 278 -56.15 28.01 -62.32
C PHE A 278 -56.23 27.28 -60.98
N LEU A 279 -56.40 25.95 -60.99
CA LEU A 279 -56.34 25.12 -59.79
C LEU A 279 -54.96 25.19 -59.12
N GLN A 280 -53.86 25.25 -59.88
CA GLN A 280 -52.51 25.48 -59.37
C GLN A 280 -52.36 26.87 -58.78
N LYS A 281 -52.95 27.91 -59.36
CA LYS A 281 -52.99 29.27 -58.75
C LYS A 281 -53.84 29.29 -57.49
N GLN A 282 -54.96 28.56 -57.45
CA GLN A 282 -55.80 28.42 -56.27
C GLN A 282 -55.08 27.61 -55.19
N VAL A 283 -54.38 26.54 -55.56
CA VAL A 283 -53.53 25.73 -54.69
C VAL A 283 -52.31 26.52 -54.23
N PHE A 284 -51.75 27.41 -55.05
CA PHE A 284 -50.65 28.30 -54.69
C PHE A 284 -51.09 29.41 -53.73
N ALA A 285 -52.27 29.99 -53.95
CA ALA A 285 -52.87 30.93 -53.01
C ALA A 285 -53.26 30.25 -51.69
N ALA A 286 -53.76 29.01 -51.75
CA ALA A 286 -54.05 28.19 -50.58
C ALA A 286 -52.77 27.75 -49.86
N SER A 287 -51.71 27.38 -50.59
CA SER A 287 -50.42 26.98 -50.03
C SER A 287 -49.69 28.18 -49.42
N LYS A 288 -49.78 29.36 -50.03
CA LYS A 288 -49.24 30.61 -49.46
C LYS A 288 -49.99 31.01 -48.19
N LYS A 289 -51.32 30.90 -48.17
CA LYS A 289 -52.10 31.06 -46.93
C LYS A 289 -51.78 30.00 -45.89
N GLN A 290 -51.55 28.76 -46.32
CA GLN A 290 -51.15 27.66 -45.44
C GLN A 290 -49.76 27.95 -44.86
N GLU A 291 -48.81 28.42 -45.66
CA GLU A 291 -47.45 28.78 -45.24
C GLU A 291 -47.46 29.99 -44.30
N GLU A 292 -48.28 31.01 -44.56
CA GLU A 292 -48.50 32.12 -43.61
C GLU A 292 -49.07 31.60 -42.29
N LYS A 293 -50.05 30.70 -42.33
CA LYS A 293 -50.61 30.07 -41.12
C LYS A 293 -49.62 29.15 -40.43
N GLU A 294 -48.76 28.46 -41.16
CA GLU A 294 -47.73 27.56 -40.66
C GLU A 294 -46.58 28.36 -40.04
N ASN A 295 -46.22 29.50 -40.61
CA ASN A 295 -45.30 30.46 -40.01
C ASN A 295 -45.89 31.08 -38.74
N MET A 296 -47.17 31.48 -38.76
CA MET A 296 -47.85 31.91 -37.52
C MET A 296 -47.89 30.78 -36.48
N LEU A 297 -48.08 29.53 -36.89
CA LEU A 297 -48.10 28.37 -36.00
C LEU A 297 -46.71 28.08 -35.43
N LYS A 298 -45.65 28.20 -36.24
CA LYS A 298 -44.25 28.12 -35.80
C LYS A 298 -43.91 29.25 -34.83
N ASP A 299 -44.39 30.46 -35.08
CA ASP A 299 -44.21 31.61 -34.18
C ASP A 299 -44.93 31.40 -32.84
N ILE A 300 -46.15 30.87 -32.87
CA ILE A 300 -46.92 30.48 -31.68
C ILE A 300 -46.24 29.32 -30.95
N GLN A 301 -45.70 28.32 -31.67
CA GLN A 301 -44.97 27.21 -31.09
C GLN A 301 -43.64 27.66 -30.48
N ALA A 302 -42.92 28.59 -31.10
CA ALA A 302 -41.70 29.17 -30.56
C ALA A 302 -42.01 29.98 -29.29
N LYS A 303 -43.06 30.82 -29.31
CA LYS A 303 -43.54 31.53 -28.12
C LYS A 303 -44.00 30.58 -27.02
N ARG A 304 -44.64 29.46 -27.38
CA ARG A 304 -45.03 28.40 -26.44
C ARG A 304 -43.81 27.71 -25.84
N ALA A 305 -42.82 27.34 -26.65
CA ALA A 305 -41.59 26.71 -26.19
C ALA A 305 -40.76 27.65 -25.30
N GLU A 306 -40.72 28.95 -25.63
CA GLU A 306 -40.07 29.96 -24.77
C GLU A 306 -40.83 30.13 -23.44
N ALA A 307 -42.16 30.15 -23.47
CA ALA A 307 -43.00 30.19 -22.27
C ALA A 307 -42.85 28.92 -21.43
N GLU A 308 -42.76 27.74 -22.05
CA GLU A 308 -42.58 26.44 -21.39
C GLU A 308 -41.18 26.31 -20.79
N LYS A 309 -40.16 26.83 -21.47
CA LYS A 309 -38.80 26.93 -20.93
C LYS A 309 -38.73 27.90 -19.74
N ARG A 310 -39.35 29.08 -19.85
CA ARG A 310 -39.49 30.01 -18.71
C ARG A 310 -40.27 29.40 -17.56
N LEU A 311 -41.27 28.55 -17.86
CA LEU A 311 -42.06 27.85 -16.85
C LEU A 311 -41.22 26.75 -16.17
N GLN A 312 -40.43 25.97 -16.91
CA GLN A 312 -39.48 25.00 -16.37
C GLN A 312 -38.38 25.67 -15.53
N GLU A 313 -37.84 26.81 -15.98
CA GLU A 313 -36.89 27.61 -15.21
C GLU A 313 -37.50 28.09 -13.88
N LYS A 314 -38.77 28.53 -13.91
CA LYS A 314 -39.50 28.95 -12.69
C LYS A 314 -39.94 27.79 -11.81
N GLN A 315 -40.19 26.60 -12.37
CA GLN A 315 -40.46 25.35 -11.64
C GLN A 315 -39.20 24.83 -10.94
N ALA A 316 -38.04 24.89 -11.62
CA ALA A 316 -36.74 24.56 -11.04
C ALA A 316 -36.36 25.52 -9.90
N GLN A 317 -36.87 26.75 -9.94
CA GLN A 317 -36.75 27.75 -8.87
C GLN A 317 -37.82 27.59 -7.76
N GLY A 318 -38.81 26.70 -7.93
CA GLY A 318 -39.85 26.41 -6.93
C GLY A 318 -40.94 27.48 -6.78
N ILE A 319 -41.10 28.40 -7.74
CA ILE A 319 -41.96 29.59 -7.58
C ILE A 319 -43.39 29.39 -8.14
N ILE A 320 -43.65 28.35 -8.96
CA ILE A 320 -44.96 28.17 -9.62
C ILE A 320 -45.38 26.70 -9.68
N GLU A 321 -46.43 26.34 -8.92
CA GLU A 321 -47.25 25.15 -9.15
C GLU A 321 -48.24 25.42 -10.29
N ILE A 322 -48.32 24.53 -11.30
CA ILE A 322 -49.30 24.66 -12.40
C ILE A 322 -50.68 24.26 -11.84
N PRO A 323 -51.68 25.16 -11.83
CA PRO A 323 -53.02 24.81 -11.39
C PRO A 323 -53.69 23.80 -12.32
N ASN A 324 -54.37 22.82 -11.74
CA ASN A 324 -55.12 21.78 -12.43
C ASN A 324 -56.21 22.40 -13.33
N GLN A 325 -56.64 21.74 -14.41
CA GLN A 325 -57.55 22.29 -15.42
C GLN A 325 -58.88 22.81 -14.83
N GLN A 326 -59.34 22.20 -13.73
CA GLN A 326 -60.50 22.66 -12.93
C GLN A 326 -60.22 23.93 -12.10
N GLN A 327 -59.00 24.11 -11.60
CA GLN A 327 -58.59 25.34 -10.91
C GLN A 327 -58.47 26.51 -11.88
N PHE A 328 -58.06 26.26 -13.13
CA PHE A 328 -58.01 27.28 -14.16
C PHE A 328 -59.40 27.75 -14.63
N THR A 329 -60.36 26.83 -14.77
CA THR A 329 -61.76 27.21 -15.06
C THR A 329 -62.36 28.02 -13.92
N ASN A 330 -62.12 27.61 -12.67
CA ASN A 330 -62.58 28.36 -11.49
C ASN A 330 -61.91 29.74 -11.41
N TYR A 331 -60.64 29.85 -11.78
CA TYR A 331 -59.92 31.12 -11.84
C TYR A 331 -60.47 32.07 -12.91
N ILE A 332 -60.83 31.56 -14.09
CA ILE A 332 -61.47 32.35 -15.15
C ILE A 332 -62.84 32.84 -14.70
N GLU A 333 -63.61 32.00 -14.03
CA GLU A 333 -64.92 32.38 -13.49
C GLU A 333 -64.78 33.44 -12.40
N LEU A 334 -63.81 33.28 -11.48
CA LEU A 334 -63.42 34.30 -10.51
C LEU A 334 -62.98 35.61 -11.16
N LEU A 335 -62.25 35.55 -12.28
CA LEU A 335 -61.84 36.74 -13.04
C LEU A 335 -63.02 37.46 -13.67
N LYS A 336 -64.00 36.72 -14.21
CA LYS A 336 -65.23 37.31 -14.75
C LYS A 336 -66.03 37.99 -13.65
N THR A 337 -66.22 37.33 -12.51
CA THR A 337 -66.90 37.90 -11.35
C THR A 337 -66.16 39.13 -10.82
N LYS A 338 -64.82 39.09 -10.73
CA LYS A 338 -64.01 40.25 -10.32
C LYS A 338 -64.12 41.41 -11.31
N ASN A 339 -64.14 41.14 -12.62
CA ASN A 339 -64.30 42.19 -13.64
C ASN A 339 -65.70 42.82 -13.57
N GLN A 340 -66.73 42.01 -13.33
CA GLN A 340 -68.09 42.48 -13.13
C GLN A 340 -68.19 43.35 -11.86
N ASN A 341 -67.61 42.91 -10.75
CA ASN A 341 -67.53 43.69 -9.51
C ASN A 341 -66.74 44.98 -9.71
N TYR A 342 -65.63 44.95 -10.46
CA TYR A 342 -64.87 46.14 -10.80
C TYR A 342 -65.72 47.17 -11.56
N ARG A 343 -66.50 46.72 -12.56
CA ARG A 343 -67.42 47.60 -13.29
C ARG A 343 -68.54 48.16 -12.40
N GLN A 344 -69.07 47.35 -11.50
CA GLN A 344 -70.07 47.80 -10.51
C GLN A 344 -69.47 48.86 -9.58
N LEU A 345 -68.32 48.59 -8.98
CA LEU A 345 -67.59 49.55 -8.13
C LEU A 345 -67.21 50.82 -8.90
N GLN A 346 -66.87 50.71 -10.18
CA GLN A 346 -66.56 51.87 -11.00
C GLN A 346 -67.80 52.74 -11.25
N ASN A 347 -68.97 52.11 -11.42
CA ASN A 347 -70.24 52.82 -11.50
C ASN A 347 -70.60 53.48 -10.16
N GLU A 348 -70.43 52.78 -9.04
CA GLU A 348 -70.61 53.35 -7.69
C GLU A 348 -69.69 54.54 -7.44
N ILE A 349 -68.40 54.43 -7.80
CA ILE A 349 -67.45 55.55 -7.77
C ILE A 349 -67.94 56.71 -8.64
N SER A 350 -68.51 56.44 -9.81
CA SER A 350 -69.08 57.49 -10.64
C SER A 350 -70.30 58.17 -9.99
N VAL A 351 -71.12 57.43 -9.24
CA VAL A 351 -72.24 58.00 -8.46
C VAL A 351 -71.69 58.83 -7.30
N TYR A 352 -70.76 58.30 -6.52
CA TYR A 352 -70.12 59.03 -5.43
C TYR A 352 -69.38 60.28 -5.89
N ARG A 353 -68.80 60.29 -7.09
CA ARG A 353 -68.22 61.52 -7.67
C ARG A 353 -69.27 62.58 -7.97
N LYS A 354 -70.46 62.18 -8.43
CA LYS A 354 -71.58 63.11 -8.65
C LYS A 354 -72.10 63.65 -7.32
N GLU A 355 -72.26 62.77 -6.32
CA GLU A 355 -72.64 63.18 -4.96
C GLU A 355 -71.60 64.09 -4.33
N LEU A 356 -70.30 63.79 -4.50
CA LEU A 356 -69.21 64.64 -4.04
C LEU A 356 -69.23 66.02 -4.72
N ALA A 357 -69.57 66.10 -6.01
CA ALA A 357 -69.75 67.39 -6.68
C ALA A 357 -70.94 68.20 -6.12
N ILE A 358 -72.04 67.51 -5.79
CA ILE A 358 -73.19 68.13 -5.09
C ILE A 358 -72.75 68.60 -3.70
N ILE A 359 -72.04 67.75 -2.94
CA ILE A 359 -71.55 68.04 -1.60
C ILE A 359 -70.58 69.21 -1.62
N MET A 360 -69.63 69.27 -2.55
CA MET A 360 -68.71 70.40 -2.71
C MET A 360 -69.45 71.70 -3.02
N ARG A 361 -70.51 71.64 -3.84
CA ARG A 361 -71.37 72.80 -4.11
C ARG A 361 -72.12 73.23 -2.85
N THR A 362 -72.67 72.28 -2.08
CA THR A 362 -73.32 72.59 -0.80
C THR A 362 -72.33 73.11 0.24
N GLU A 363 -71.11 72.56 0.30
CA GLU A 363 -70.04 73.00 1.19
C GLU A 363 -69.62 74.42 0.84
N ALA A 364 -69.49 74.76 -0.44
CA ALA A 364 -69.20 76.13 -0.87
C ALA A 364 -70.31 77.11 -0.45
N LEU A 365 -71.57 76.73 -0.60
CA LEU A 365 -72.72 77.53 -0.15
C LEU A 365 -72.71 77.70 1.38
N VAL A 366 -72.48 76.62 2.12
CA VAL A 366 -72.42 76.62 3.58
C VAL A 366 -71.21 77.42 4.08
N LYS A 367 -70.03 77.32 3.45
CA LYS A 367 -68.86 78.15 3.79
C LYS A 367 -69.12 79.62 3.51
N ALA A 368 -69.82 79.96 2.45
CA ALA A 368 -70.23 81.34 2.19
C ALA A 368 -71.20 81.86 3.27
N GLN A 369 -72.19 81.05 3.66
CA GLN A 369 -73.09 81.36 4.77
C GLN A 369 -72.34 81.46 6.11
N GLN A 370 -71.45 80.52 6.40
CA GLN A 370 -70.61 80.50 7.59
C GLN A 370 -69.73 81.75 7.64
N LYS A 371 -69.16 82.19 6.51
CA LYS A 371 -68.38 83.43 6.45
C LYS A 371 -69.25 84.65 6.71
N SER A 372 -70.46 84.70 6.15
CA SER A 372 -71.42 85.78 6.45
C SER A 372 -71.77 85.83 7.94
N VAL A 373 -72.08 84.67 8.55
CA VAL A 373 -72.37 84.55 9.98
C VAL A 373 -71.13 84.83 10.83
N GLN A 374 -69.94 84.45 10.37
CA GLN A 374 -68.66 84.74 11.01
C GLN A 374 -68.41 86.25 11.04
N ASP A 375 -68.63 86.94 9.92
CA ASP A 375 -68.49 88.39 9.83
C ASP A 375 -69.50 89.12 10.74
N GLU A 376 -70.72 88.57 10.89
CA GLU A 376 -71.71 89.06 11.86
C GLU A 376 -71.31 88.80 13.32
N ILE A 377 -70.81 87.60 13.63
CA ILE A 377 -70.33 87.24 14.96
C ILE A 377 -69.11 88.09 15.32
N GLU A 378 -68.16 88.32 14.41
CA GLU A 378 -66.99 89.18 14.64
C GLU A 378 -67.40 90.65 14.88
N ARG A 379 -68.45 91.13 14.22
CA ARG A 379 -69.04 92.45 14.54
C ARG A 379 -69.63 92.47 15.95
N ILE A 380 -70.36 91.42 16.35
CA ILE A 380 -70.95 91.30 17.70
C ILE A 380 -69.87 91.15 18.77
N GLU A 381 -68.83 90.36 18.52
CA GLU A 381 -67.68 90.13 19.40
C GLU A 381 -66.88 91.43 19.61
N LYS A 382 -66.69 92.23 18.54
CA LYS A 382 -66.12 93.59 18.63
C LYS A 382 -67.01 94.55 19.42
N GLN A 383 -68.32 94.48 19.27
CA GLN A 383 -69.25 95.29 20.06
C GLN A 383 -69.27 94.91 21.55
N LYS A 384 -69.06 93.63 21.87
CA LYS A 384 -69.07 93.11 23.25
C LYS A 384 -67.69 93.01 23.91
N GLY A 385 -66.62 93.43 23.22
CA GLY A 385 -65.26 93.49 23.77
C GLY A 385 -64.62 92.13 24.04
N ILE A 386 -65.10 91.05 23.42
CA ILE A 386 -64.55 89.70 23.59
C ILE A 386 -63.95 89.29 22.25
N TYR A 387 -62.64 89.44 22.09
CA TYR A 387 -61.92 89.04 20.88
C TYR A 387 -60.98 87.86 21.20
N GLY A 388 -61.00 86.81 20.36
CA GLY A 388 -60.01 85.71 20.42
C GLY A 388 -60.45 84.41 21.11
N PHE A 389 -61.69 84.25 21.57
CA PHE A 389 -62.16 82.99 22.18
C PHE A 389 -62.31 81.84 21.17
N ARG A 390 -62.58 82.16 19.90
CA ARG A 390 -62.74 81.18 18.82
C ARG A 390 -61.42 80.66 18.29
N ASP A 391 -60.37 81.48 18.25
CA ASP A 391 -59.02 81.07 17.83
C ASP A 391 -58.38 80.09 18.81
N THR A 392 -58.61 80.28 20.11
CA THR A 392 -58.18 79.31 21.14
C THR A 392 -58.96 77.99 21.04
N ARG A 393 -60.26 78.02 20.72
CA ARG A 393 -61.06 76.80 20.47
C ARG A 393 -60.61 76.08 19.20
N ALA A 394 -60.34 76.80 18.11
CA ALA A 394 -59.86 76.22 16.85
C ALA A 394 -58.49 75.55 16.99
N LYS A 395 -57.58 76.16 17.76
CA LYS A 395 -56.30 75.54 18.12
C LYS A 395 -56.51 74.25 18.91
N LEU A 396 -57.42 74.24 19.88
CA LEU A 396 -57.71 73.08 20.72
C LEU A 396 -58.34 71.92 19.90
N GLU A 397 -59.19 72.25 18.93
CA GLU A 397 -59.79 71.30 17.99
C GLU A 397 -58.74 70.71 17.03
N GLN A 398 -57.79 71.52 16.55
CA GLN A 398 -56.66 71.06 15.75
C GLN A 398 -55.71 70.14 16.54
N TYR A 399 -55.46 70.44 17.82
CA TYR A 399 -54.71 69.56 18.72
C TYR A 399 -55.44 68.24 19.00
N SER A 400 -56.78 68.25 19.04
CA SER A 400 -57.60 67.04 19.19
C SER A 400 -57.57 66.18 17.92
N ALA A 401 -57.67 66.80 16.74
CA ALA A 401 -57.63 66.10 15.46
C ALA A 401 -56.26 65.45 15.20
N THR A 402 -55.18 66.20 15.42
CA THR A 402 -53.81 65.66 15.26
C THR A 402 -53.50 64.54 16.25
N LYS A 403 -54.07 64.58 17.46
CA LYS A 403 -53.97 63.48 18.43
C LYS A 403 -54.73 62.24 17.97
N ALA A 404 -55.93 62.39 17.42
CA ALA A 404 -56.71 61.28 16.86
C ALA A 404 -55.97 60.60 15.69
N ASP A 405 -55.37 61.37 14.78
CA ASP A 405 -54.58 60.84 13.67
C ASP A 405 -53.33 60.07 14.14
N ILE A 406 -52.66 60.57 15.19
CA ILE A 406 -51.51 59.88 15.79
C ILE A 406 -51.95 58.55 16.43
N ASP A 407 -53.09 58.52 17.10
CA ASP A 407 -53.60 57.30 17.73
C ASP A 407 -54.09 56.26 16.71
N ASP A 408 -54.69 56.69 15.58
CA ASP A 408 -55.05 55.81 14.47
C ASP A 408 -53.82 55.24 13.75
N ASN A 409 -52.77 56.04 13.55
CA ASN A 409 -51.51 55.55 12.99
C ASN A 409 -50.81 54.55 13.93
N LYS A 410 -50.89 54.75 15.25
CA LYS A 410 -50.40 53.77 16.24
C LYS A 410 -51.20 52.46 16.20
N LYS A 411 -52.52 52.51 16.00
CA LYS A 411 -53.34 51.29 15.82
C LYS A 411 -52.98 50.54 14.54
N LYS A 412 -52.86 51.23 13.40
CA LYS A 412 -52.46 50.60 12.13
C LYS A 412 -51.09 49.95 12.21
N THR A 413 -50.12 50.64 12.81
CA THR A 413 -48.77 50.07 13.02
C THR A 413 -48.79 48.88 13.99
N LEU A 414 -49.64 48.88 15.02
CA LEU A 414 -49.83 47.72 15.90
C LEU A 414 -50.50 46.52 15.18
N GLU A 415 -51.46 46.79 14.29
CA GLU A 415 -52.09 45.76 13.46
C GLU A 415 -51.12 45.18 12.43
N GLU A 416 -50.31 46.01 11.78
CA GLU A 416 -49.25 45.59 10.86
C GLU A 416 -48.18 44.76 11.59
N MET A 417 -47.73 45.20 12.78
CA MET A 417 -46.82 44.41 13.60
C MET A 417 -47.44 43.06 14.00
N SER A 418 -48.73 43.04 14.33
CA SER A 418 -49.43 41.78 14.65
C SER A 418 -49.57 40.87 13.44
N GLN A 419 -49.83 41.42 12.25
CA GLN A 419 -49.86 40.67 10.99
C GLN A 419 -48.49 40.10 10.65
N ILE A 420 -47.42 40.88 10.79
CA ILE A 420 -46.03 40.42 10.58
C ILE A 420 -45.70 39.30 11.58
N VAL A 421 -46.06 39.44 12.86
CA VAL A 421 -45.83 38.39 13.86
C VAL A 421 -46.61 37.11 13.50
N GLN A 422 -47.86 37.22 13.04
CA GLN A 422 -48.63 36.08 12.59
C GLN A 422 -48.04 35.43 11.32
N GLU A 423 -47.52 36.23 10.39
CA GLU A 423 -46.86 35.74 9.18
C GLU A 423 -45.53 35.05 9.49
N ILE A 424 -44.75 35.60 10.42
CA ILE A 424 -43.54 34.95 10.97
C ILE A 424 -43.92 33.64 11.67
N GLN A 425 -44.98 33.60 12.48
CA GLN A 425 -45.43 32.37 13.12
C GLN A 425 -45.90 31.31 12.10
N ARG A 426 -46.58 31.73 11.02
CA ARG A 426 -46.95 30.81 9.93
C ARG A 426 -45.73 30.30 9.18
N SER A 427 -44.75 31.16 8.88
CA SER A 427 -43.52 30.74 8.19
C SER A 427 -42.66 29.82 9.06
N ILE A 428 -42.58 30.06 10.37
CA ILE A 428 -41.92 29.16 11.32
C ILE A 428 -42.61 27.79 11.34
N LYS A 429 -43.95 27.75 11.39
CA LYS A 429 -44.70 26.49 11.36
C LYS A 429 -44.50 25.71 10.06
N ALA A 430 -44.61 26.38 8.91
CA ALA A 430 -44.37 25.76 7.60
C ALA A 430 -42.95 25.18 7.51
N ARG A 431 -41.95 25.93 7.97
CA ARG A 431 -40.56 25.47 7.97
C ARG A 431 -40.30 24.35 8.97
N GLN A 432 -41.01 24.32 10.10
CA GLN A 432 -41.01 23.17 11.02
C GLN A 432 -41.61 21.92 10.38
N GLU A 433 -42.70 22.06 9.61
CA GLU A 433 -43.31 20.94 8.87
C GLU A 433 -42.41 20.44 7.73
N GLU A 434 -41.75 21.32 6.98
CA GLU A 434 -40.76 20.96 5.97
C GLU A 434 -39.53 20.27 6.57
N LEU A 435 -39.06 20.71 7.75
CA LEU A 435 -37.90 20.12 8.42
C LEU A 435 -38.20 18.78 9.10
N ARG A 436 -39.46 18.52 9.47
CA ARG A 436 -39.88 17.30 10.16
C ARG A 436 -39.45 15.99 9.44
N PRO A 437 -39.68 15.81 8.11
CA PRO A 437 -39.22 14.62 7.40
C PRO A 437 -37.68 14.49 7.35
N PHE A 438 -36.97 15.61 7.24
CA PHE A 438 -35.50 15.59 7.27
C PHE A 438 -34.95 15.23 8.66
N VAL A 439 -35.60 15.70 9.73
CA VAL A 439 -35.26 15.32 11.11
C VAL A 439 -35.53 13.84 11.35
N THR A 440 -36.65 13.29 10.86
CA THR A 440 -36.93 11.85 10.97
C THR A 440 -35.95 11.02 10.15
N ALA A 441 -35.63 11.41 8.92
CA ALA A 441 -34.61 10.73 8.10
C ALA A 441 -33.22 10.79 8.76
N LEU A 442 -32.87 11.92 9.38
CA LEU A 442 -31.63 12.05 10.16
C LEU A 442 -31.62 11.14 11.39
N GLN A 443 -32.76 11.00 12.09
CA GLN A 443 -32.91 10.07 13.22
C GLN A 443 -32.75 8.62 12.78
N GLU A 444 -33.33 8.23 11.64
CA GLU A 444 -33.13 6.89 11.06
C GLU A 444 -31.66 6.65 10.70
N LYS A 445 -30.98 7.59 10.05
CA LYS A 445 -29.55 7.49 9.75
C LYS A 445 -28.67 7.43 11.01
N ARG A 446 -29.05 8.13 12.08
CA ARG A 446 -28.38 8.01 13.39
C ARG A 446 -28.58 6.62 13.99
N LYS A 447 -29.77 6.03 13.84
CA LYS A 447 -30.07 4.67 14.31
C LYS A 447 -29.29 3.64 13.51
N GLU A 448 -29.28 3.73 12.17
CA GLU A 448 -28.46 2.87 11.31
C GLU A 448 -26.97 2.97 11.66
N LYS A 449 -26.45 4.19 11.87
CA LYS A 449 -25.07 4.41 12.31
C LYS A 449 -24.81 3.71 13.66
N ALA A 450 -25.69 3.89 14.64
CA ALA A 450 -25.55 3.28 15.96
C ALA A 450 -25.58 1.74 15.89
N GLU A 451 -26.40 1.16 15.02
CA GLU A 451 -26.44 -0.29 14.78
C GLU A 451 -25.15 -0.81 14.16
N ILE A 452 -24.60 -0.10 13.15
CA ILE A 452 -23.31 -0.45 12.54
C ILE A 452 -22.17 -0.31 13.54
N GLU A 453 -22.16 0.77 14.33
CA GLU A 453 -21.14 1.02 15.35
C GLU A 453 -21.16 -0.06 16.44
N ASN A 454 -22.35 -0.50 16.85
CA ASN A 454 -22.50 -1.60 17.80
C ASN A 454 -22.04 -2.95 17.21
N LYS A 455 -22.38 -3.25 15.94
CA LYS A 455 -21.87 -4.44 15.24
C LYS A 455 -20.34 -4.43 15.12
N TYR A 456 -19.76 -3.28 14.79
CA TYR A 456 -18.32 -3.09 14.74
C TYR A 456 -17.68 -3.30 16.12
N LEU A 457 -18.26 -2.73 17.18
CA LEU A 457 -17.73 -2.89 18.54
C LEU A 457 -17.79 -4.34 19.01
N GLN A 458 -18.88 -5.05 18.72
CA GLN A 458 -19.00 -6.48 19.01
C GLN A 458 -17.99 -7.32 18.21
N ALA A 459 -17.80 -7.03 16.93
CA ALA A 459 -16.81 -7.72 16.10
C ALA A 459 -15.37 -7.45 16.59
N LYS A 460 -15.09 -6.21 16.98
CA LYS A 460 -13.80 -5.82 17.58
C LYS A 460 -13.56 -6.56 18.90
N GLN A 461 -14.53 -6.61 19.80
CA GLN A 461 -14.43 -7.36 21.06
C GLN A 461 -14.23 -8.86 20.83
N ARG A 462 -14.90 -9.45 19.83
CA ARG A 462 -14.66 -10.87 19.45
C ARG A 462 -13.24 -11.09 18.95
N LYS A 463 -12.72 -10.17 18.13
CA LYS A 463 -11.34 -10.23 17.64
C LYS A 463 -10.34 -10.11 18.80
N GLU A 464 -10.49 -9.11 19.66
CA GLU A 464 -9.61 -8.92 20.82
C GLU A 464 -9.64 -10.13 21.76
N LYS A 465 -10.81 -10.73 21.97
CA LYS A 465 -10.94 -11.97 22.74
C LYS A 465 -10.21 -13.15 22.08
N ALA A 466 -10.38 -13.33 20.77
CA ALA A 466 -9.70 -14.40 20.04
C ALA A 466 -8.18 -14.20 20.04
N GLU A 467 -7.69 -12.97 19.83
CA GLU A 467 -6.25 -12.63 19.92
C GLU A 467 -5.69 -13.01 21.30
N LEU A 468 -6.41 -12.67 22.38
CA LEU A 468 -5.99 -13.01 23.74
C LEU A 468 -5.99 -14.52 24.01
N GLU A 469 -6.98 -15.26 23.48
CA GLU A 469 -7.03 -16.72 23.56
C GLU A 469 -5.87 -17.38 22.81
N TYR A 470 -5.55 -16.91 21.60
CA TYR A 470 -4.39 -17.40 20.84
C TYR A 470 -3.06 -17.06 21.52
N ASP A 471 -2.89 -15.84 22.03
CA ASP A 471 -1.68 -15.45 22.77
C ASP A 471 -1.49 -16.32 24.01
N THR A 472 -2.57 -16.67 24.70
CA THR A 472 -2.52 -17.57 25.87
C THR A 472 -2.07 -18.96 25.45
N ALA A 473 -2.68 -19.54 24.41
CA ALA A 473 -2.31 -20.87 23.90
C ALA A 473 -0.86 -20.91 23.39
N CYS A 474 -0.40 -19.87 22.69
CA CYS A 474 0.98 -19.74 22.24
C CYS A 474 1.96 -19.72 23.42
N ASN A 475 1.66 -18.96 24.47
CA ASN A 475 2.51 -18.90 25.67
C ASN A 475 2.55 -20.25 26.41
N GLU A 476 1.43 -20.97 26.50
CA GLU A 476 1.37 -22.31 27.09
C GLU A 476 2.23 -23.31 26.31
N LEU A 477 2.13 -23.32 24.97
CA LEU A 477 2.95 -24.16 24.09
C LEU A 477 4.44 -23.80 24.17
N ASP A 478 4.78 -22.51 24.25
CA ASP A 478 6.16 -22.06 24.40
C ASP A 478 6.76 -22.52 25.73
N ASP A 479 5.98 -22.47 26.81
CA ASP A 479 6.42 -22.94 28.12
C ASP A 479 6.55 -24.47 28.16
N GLU A 480 5.68 -25.21 27.47
CA GLU A 480 5.84 -26.66 27.28
C GLU A 480 7.09 -26.99 26.45
N CYS A 481 7.33 -26.27 25.36
CA CYS A 481 8.56 -26.39 24.56
C CYS A 481 9.82 -26.11 25.39
N LYS A 482 9.81 -25.09 26.25
CA LYS A 482 10.92 -24.80 27.17
C LYS A 482 11.15 -25.94 28.16
N LYS A 483 10.09 -26.51 28.74
CA LYS A 483 10.18 -27.67 29.65
C LYS A 483 10.78 -28.86 28.93
N LEU A 484 10.28 -29.22 27.76
CA LEU A 484 10.79 -30.34 26.96
C LEU A 484 12.26 -30.13 26.55
N ARG A 485 12.65 -28.91 26.16
CA ARG A 485 14.06 -28.59 25.86
C ARG A 485 14.96 -28.72 27.09
N ALA A 486 14.49 -28.29 28.26
CA ALA A 486 15.23 -28.46 29.51
C ALA A 486 15.38 -29.95 29.85
N GLU A 487 14.32 -30.74 29.70
CA GLU A 487 14.36 -32.20 29.89
C GLU A 487 15.36 -32.85 28.94
N ILE A 488 15.30 -32.55 27.63
CA ILE A 488 16.27 -33.04 26.63
C ILE A 488 17.71 -32.70 27.05
N SER A 489 17.97 -31.47 27.49
CA SER A 489 19.31 -31.07 27.96
C SER A 489 19.78 -31.89 29.17
N THR A 490 18.88 -32.17 30.12
CA THR A 490 19.21 -33.05 31.26
C THR A 490 19.47 -34.50 30.82
N TYR A 491 18.68 -35.03 29.87
CA TYR A 491 18.88 -36.38 29.33
C TYR A 491 20.18 -36.49 28.54
N GLN A 492 20.50 -35.49 27.70
CA GLN A 492 21.78 -35.43 26.99
C GLN A 492 22.96 -35.39 27.98
N SER A 493 22.87 -34.58 29.04
CA SER A 493 23.90 -34.51 30.07
C SER A 493 24.09 -35.86 30.79
N LYS A 494 22.99 -36.54 31.11
CA LYS A 494 23.01 -37.91 31.68
C LYS A 494 23.64 -38.90 30.71
N PHE A 495 23.23 -38.87 29.45
CA PHE A 495 23.75 -39.75 28.40
C PHE A 495 25.26 -39.59 28.21
N PHE A 496 25.75 -38.36 28.06
CA PHE A 496 27.18 -38.10 27.90
C PHE A 496 27.99 -38.52 29.12
N ASN A 497 27.47 -38.30 30.33
CA ASN A 497 28.13 -38.77 31.56
C ASN A 497 28.22 -40.30 31.60
N ILE A 498 27.11 -41.01 31.33
CA ILE A 498 27.10 -42.47 31.27
C ILE A 498 28.05 -42.98 30.18
N GLN A 499 28.08 -42.35 29.00
CA GLN A 499 28.99 -42.72 27.92
C GLN A 499 30.46 -42.51 28.31
N ALA A 500 30.79 -41.42 29.01
CA ALA A 500 32.13 -41.17 29.53
C ALA A 500 32.55 -42.23 30.56
N LEU A 501 31.64 -42.56 31.50
CA LEU A 501 31.85 -43.63 32.49
C LEU A 501 32.02 -44.99 31.82
N LEU A 502 31.18 -45.34 30.85
CA LEU A 502 31.28 -46.58 30.07
C LEU A 502 32.62 -46.65 29.34
N GLY A 503 33.04 -45.57 28.68
CA GLY A 503 34.34 -45.51 28.01
C GLY A 503 35.52 -45.67 28.98
N GLN A 504 35.42 -45.11 30.19
CA GLN A 504 36.42 -45.32 31.24
C GLN A 504 36.46 -46.78 31.71
N GLN A 505 35.30 -47.40 31.92
CA GLN A 505 35.21 -48.80 32.31
C GLN A 505 35.76 -49.72 31.21
N GLN A 506 35.40 -49.50 29.94
CA GLN A 506 35.94 -50.25 28.81
C GLN A 506 37.47 -50.13 28.70
N ARG A 507 38.03 -48.93 28.89
CA ARG A 507 39.50 -48.75 28.93
C ARG A 507 40.13 -49.49 30.11
N THR A 508 39.48 -49.49 31.26
CA THR A 508 39.96 -50.19 32.46
C THR A 508 39.93 -51.70 32.25
N VAL A 509 38.85 -52.24 31.68
CA VAL A 509 38.72 -53.65 31.32
C VAL A 509 39.79 -54.05 30.30
N LYS A 510 39.96 -53.29 29.21
CA LYS A 510 41.02 -53.55 28.22
C LYS A 510 42.42 -53.58 28.87
N ARG A 511 42.72 -52.61 29.72
CA ARG A 511 43.99 -52.57 30.46
C ARG A 511 44.18 -53.80 31.34
N LEU A 512 43.15 -54.21 32.08
CA LEU A 512 43.18 -55.41 32.92
C LEU A 512 43.36 -56.69 32.09
N THR A 513 42.66 -56.82 30.97
CA THR A 513 42.78 -58.00 30.10
C THR A 513 44.16 -58.08 29.43
N ASP A 514 44.72 -56.95 29.02
CA ASP A 514 46.05 -56.89 28.41
C ASP A 514 47.15 -57.16 29.46
N GLU A 515 46.96 -56.69 30.70
CA GLU A 515 47.87 -56.99 31.82
C GLU A 515 47.78 -58.46 32.25
N GLN A 516 46.59 -59.05 32.32
CA GLN A 516 46.39 -60.49 32.54
C GLN A 516 47.10 -61.31 31.45
N ARG A 517 46.88 -60.97 30.18
CA ARG A 517 47.54 -61.65 29.05
C ARG A 517 49.05 -61.54 29.12
N ALA A 518 49.60 -60.37 29.41
CA ALA A 518 51.05 -60.17 29.50
C ALA A 518 51.68 -60.91 30.69
N VAL A 519 50.98 -61.00 31.82
CA VAL A 519 51.43 -61.78 33.00
C VAL A 519 51.37 -63.28 32.73
N GLU A 520 50.30 -63.78 32.10
CA GLU A 520 50.11 -65.22 31.81
C GLU A 520 51.01 -65.73 30.69
N THR A 521 51.23 -64.92 29.64
CA THR A 521 52.00 -65.33 28.45
C THR A 521 53.46 -64.86 28.46
N GLY A 522 53.83 -63.93 29.35
CA GLY A 522 55.18 -63.33 29.41
C GLY A 522 55.51 -62.40 28.23
N ASN A 523 54.56 -62.17 27.31
CA ASN A 523 54.75 -61.31 26.15
C ASN A 523 54.48 -59.83 26.50
N PRO A 524 55.32 -58.89 26.05
CA PRO A 524 55.11 -57.45 26.29
C PRO A 524 53.80 -56.94 25.66
N ILE A 525 53.10 -56.05 26.36
CA ILE A 525 51.86 -55.40 25.88
C ILE A 525 52.14 -54.51 24.65
N SER A 526 53.35 -53.94 24.55
CA SER A 526 53.84 -53.19 23.38
C SER A 526 55.36 -53.24 23.31
N SER A 527 55.95 -52.83 22.18
CA SER A 527 57.41 -52.79 21.95
C SER A 527 58.20 -51.99 23.00
N THR A 528 57.52 -51.09 23.72
CA THR A 528 58.10 -50.22 24.76
C THR A 528 57.58 -50.49 26.18
N ILE A 529 56.51 -51.27 26.35
CA ILE A 529 55.85 -51.51 27.65
C ILE A 529 55.75 -53.01 27.90
N LYS A 530 56.47 -53.48 28.92
CA LYS A 530 56.40 -54.88 29.39
C LYS A 530 55.09 -55.14 30.14
N THR A 531 54.82 -54.35 31.18
CA THR A 531 53.59 -54.40 31.98
C THR A 531 53.12 -52.99 32.33
N TYR A 532 51.81 -52.75 32.44
CA TYR A 532 51.29 -51.43 32.81
C TYR A 532 51.77 -50.98 34.21
N ALA A 533 51.92 -51.89 35.17
CA ALA A 533 52.55 -51.61 36.47
C ALA A 533 53.97 -51.02 36.34
N ASP A 534 54.84 -51.60 35.52
CA ASP A 534 56.21 -51.12 35.30
C ASP A 534 56.22 -49.75 34.60
N TYR A 535 55.31 -49.54 33.65
CA TYR A 535 55.14 -48.25 32.98
C TYR A 535 54.74 -47.15 33.97
N PHE A 536 53.71 -47.39 34.80
CA PHE A 536 53.26 -46.41 35.78
C PHE A 536 54.32 -46.14 36.87
N GLN A 537 55.10 -47.13 37.28
CA GLN A 537 56.21 -46.91 38.21
C GLN A 537 57.31 -46.03 37.59
N LYS A 538 57.72 -46.33 36.35
CA LYS A 538 58.72 -45.55 35.62
C LYS A 538 58.26 -44.11 35.41
N GLU A 539 57.01 -43.92 35.01
CA GLU A 539 56.44 -42.59 34.79
C GLU A 539 56.27 -41.82 36.11
N THR A 540 55.88 -42.49 37.20
CA THR A 540 55.83 -41.87 38.54
C THR A 540 57.20 -41.40 39.00
N LEU A 541 58.26 -42.17 38.75
CA LEU A 541 59.63 -41.77 39.06
C LEU A 541 60.08 -40.59 38.19
N ALA A 542 59.75 -40.60 36.89
CA ALA A 542 60.03 -39.48 35.98
C ALA A 542 59.30 -38.19 36.41
N MET A 543 58.03 -38.28 36.77
CA MET A 543 57.23 -37.16 37.28
C MET A 543 57.74 -36.63 38.61
N LYS A 544 58.15 -37.51 39.54
CA LYS A 544 58.79 -37.10 40.80
C LYS A 544 60.11 -36.36 40.55
N LYS A 545 60.93 -36.85 39.61
CA LYS A 545 62.18 -36.18 39.20
C LYS A 545 61.90 -34.80 38.62
N ARG A 546 60.97 -34.69 37.67
CA ARG A 546 60.58 -33.42 37.04
C ARG A 546 59.98 -32.42 38.04
N THR A 547 59.22 -32.90 39.02
CA THR A 547 58.72 -32.07 40.11
C THR A 547 59.84 -31.53 40.99
N LYS A 548 60.89 -32.32 41.25
CA LYS A 548 62.08 -31.87 41.99
C LYS A 548 62.86 -30.82 41.20
N GLU A 549 63.09 -31.06 39.92
CA GLU A 549 63.73 -30.10 39.00
C GLU A 549 62.97 -28.77 38.94
N LEU A 550 61.63 -28.81 38.82
CA LEU A 550 60.80 -27.60 38.84
C LEU A 550 60.86 -26.85 40.18
N LYS A 551 60.94 -27.57 41.31
CA LYS A 551 61.13 -26.94 42.63
C LYS A 551 62.51 -26.27 42.75
N GLU A 552 63.55 -26.90 42.21
CA GLU A 552 64.91 -26.34 42.18
C GLU A 552 64.98 -25.11 41.26
N GLN A 553 64.35 -25.16 40.08
CA GLN A 553 64.21 -24.00 39.19
C GLN A 553 63.41 -22.87 39.84
N LYS A 554 62.30 -23.17 40.51
CA LYS A 554 61.52 -22.16 41.27
C LYS A 554 62.37 -21.53 42.37
N LYS A 555 63.20 -22.30 43.07
CA LYS A 555 64.10 -21.79 44.11
C LYS A 555 65.22 -20.92 43.52
N ALA A 556 65.79 -21.31 42.39
CA ALA A 556 66.81 -20.53 41.67
C ALA A 556 66.24 -19.19 41.15
N ILE A 557 65.05 -19.21 40.55
CA ILE A 557 64.34 -18.01 40.10
C ILE A 557 63.98 -17.12 41.30
N GLY A 558 63.53 -17.69 42.42
CA GLY A 558 63.25 -16.95 43.64
C GLY A 558 64.49 -16.23 44.19
N GLY A 559 65.67 -16.87 44.14
CA GLY A 559 66.95 -16.25 44.54
C GLY A 559 67.39 -15.12 43.61
N GLN A 560 67.21 -15.30 42.29
CA GLN A 560 67.56 -14.30 41.28
C GLN A 560 66.53 -13.17 41.15
N SER A 561 65.30 -13.36 41.61
CA SER A 561 64.22 -12.37 41.47
C SER A 561 64.58 -11.03 42.13
N GLN A 562 65.27 -11.05 43.28
CA GLN A 562 65.63 -9.84 43.99
C GLN A 562 66.77 -9.08 43.30
N GLU A 563 67.75 -9.80 42.72
CA GLU A 563 68.81 -9.20 41.90
C GLU A 563 68.27 -8.66 40.57
N ASN A 564 67.42 -9.43 39.89
CA ASN A 564 66.77 -9.02 38.65
C ASN A 564 65.90 -7.77 38.85
N GLN A 565 65.23 -7.65 40.01
CA GLN A 565 64.45 -6.46 40.35
C GLN A 565 65.32 -5.23 40.58
N LYS A 566 66.45 -5.36 41.29
CA LYS A 566 67.44 -4.28 41.44
C LYS A 566 68.04 -3.86 40.10
N GLN A 567 68.35 -4.83 39.23
CA GLN A 567 68.84 -4.54 37.88
C GLN A 567 67.79 -3.80 37.04
N LEU A 568 66.52 -4.20 37.11
CA LEU A 568 65.43 -3.53 36.41
C LEU A 568 65.28 -2.07 36.87
N GLU A 569 65.33 -1.81 38.19
CA GLU A 569 65.30 -0.46 38.76
C GLU A 569 66.51 0.39 38.32
N ALA A 570 67.70 -0.20 38.26
CA ALA A 570 68.90 0.45 37.74
C ALA A 570 68.76 0.79 36.25
N PHE A 571 68.25 -0.12 35.42
CA PHE A 571 67.99 0.13 34.00
C PHE A 571 66.90 1.18 33.76
N GLN A 572 65.85 1.20 34.58
CA GLN A 572 64.83 2.24 34.53
C GLN A 572 65.39 3.61 34.90
N SER A 573 66.24 3.66 35.93
CA SER A 573 66.93 4.88 36.36
C SER A 573 67.88 5.40 35.26
N LEU A 574 68.68 4.50 34.66
CA LEU A 574 69.55 4.84 33.53
C LEU A 574 68.76 5.35 32.33
N ARG A 575 67.62 4.72 32.00
CA ARG A 575 66.74 5.16 30.91
C ARG A 575 66.19 6.56 31.15
N ARG A 576 65.79 6.90 32.38
CA ARG A 576 65.35 8.26 32.74
C ARG A 576 66.48 9.27 32.56
N ILE A 577 67.69 8.94 33.02
CA ILE A 577 68.87 9.82 32.85
C ILE A 577 69.17 10.05 31.36
N LEU A 578 69.13 8.99 30.54
CA LEU A 578 69.36 9.11 29.10
C LEU A 578 68.27 9.92 28.39
N GLN A 579 67.01 9.81 28.81
CA GLN A 579 65.93 10.66 28.29
C GLN A 579 66.13 12.14 28.64
N VAL A 580 66.51 12.43 29.88
CA VAL A 580 66.85 13.80 30.30
C VAL A 580 68.04 14.32 29.49
N LYS A 581 69.10 13.51 29.33
CA LYS A 581 70.27 13.89 28.50
C LYS A 581 69.87 14.18 27.06
N LEU A 582 69.02 13.36 26.45
CA LEU A 582 68.50 13.57 25.10
C LEU A 582 67.71 14.88 25.00
N GLN A 583 66.89 15.18 26.01
CA GLN A 583 66.09 16.40 26.07
C GLN A 583 66.97 17.64 26.23
N CYS A 584 67.98 17.59 27.12
CA CYS A 584 68.98 18.65 27.23
C CYS A 584 69.73 18.87 25.92
N GLN A 585 70.14 17.79 25.23
CA GLN A 585 70.85 17.89 23.95
C GLN A 585 69.98 18.52 22.86
N ARG A 586 68.68 18.18 22.81
CA ARG A 586 67.71 18.82 21.89
C ARG A 586 67.56 20.31 22.19
N ASN A 587 67.41 20.67 23.46
CA ASN A 587 67.31 22.06 23.89
C ASN A 587 68.59 22.85 23.51
N THR A 588 69.79 22.28 23.70
CA THR A 588 71.05 22.90 23.27
C THR A 588 71.13 23.05 21.74
N GLN A 589 70.67 22.07 20.97
CA GLN A 589 70.62 22.18 19.51
C GLN A 589 69.65 23.25 19.03
N GLU A 590 68.48 23.38 19.67
CA GLU A 590 67.52 24.45 19.39
C GLU A 590 68.09 25.83 19.76
N GLN A 591 68.78 25.93 20.90
CA GLN A 591 69.45 27.15 21.30
C GLN A 591 70.54 27.55 20.29
N ASN A 592 71.40 26.61 19.90
CA ASN A 592 72.42 26.85 18.88
C ASN A 592 71.84 27.20 17.51
N LYS A 593 70.67 26.67 17.14
CA LYS A 593 69.97 27.09 15.91
C LYS A 593 69.47 28.52 16.02
N LYS A 594 68.86 28.90 17.13
CA LYS A 594 68.41 30.28 17.38
C LYS A 594 69.58 31.26 17.43
N ASP A 595 70.70 30.86 18.02
CA ASP A 595 71.90 31.70 18.07
C ASP A 595 72.52 31.86 16.67
N LYS A 596 72.50 30.81 15.83
CA LYS A 596 72.91 30.91 14.42
C LYS A 596 71.94 31.72 13.56
N GLU A 597 70.63 31.67 13.82
CA GLU A 597 69.65 32.53 13.15
C GLU A 597 69.87 34.00 13.52
N LYS A 598 70.16 34.30 14.79
CA LYS A 598 70.55 35.65 15.22
C LYS A 598 71.86 36.11 14.60
N GLU A 599 72.87 35.24 14.51
CA GLU A 599 74.15 35.56 13.86
C GLU A 599 73.96 35.78 12.34
N TYR A 600 73.06 35.03 11.69
CA TYR A 600 72.66 35.28 10.31
C TYR A 600 71.93 36.62 10.15
N ASP A 601 71.02 36.98 11.06
CA ASP A 601 70.34 38.28 11.04
C ASP A 601 71.31 39.45 11.32
N GLU A 602 72.30 39.27 12.21
CA GLU A 602 73.36 40.25 12.46
C GLU A 602 74.29 40.40 11.26
N ILE A 603 74.69 39.30 10.59
CA ILE A 603 75.50 39.34 9.37
C ILE A 603 74.70 39.91 8.19
N HIS A 604 73.38 39.68 8.10
CA HIS A 604 72.55 40.29 7.06
C HIS A 604 72.41 41.81 7.27
N ASN A 605 72.37 42.27 8.53
CA ASN A 605 72.46 43.70 8.86
C ASN A 605 73.84 44.30 8.51
N VAL A 606 74.91 43.53 8.67
CA VAL A 606 76.27 43.97 8.27
C VAL A 606 76.46 43.91 6.75
N ASN A 607 75.75 43.02 6.04
CA ASN A 607 75.72 42.96 4.58
C ASN A 607 75.01 44.16 3.91
N GLU A 608 74.35 45.06 4.65
CA GLU A 608 73.98 46.37 4.10
C GLU A 608 75.16 47.36 4.08
N HIS A 609 76.20 47.15 4.88
CA HIS A 609 77.26 48.16 5.07
C HIS A 609 78.53 47.97 4.25
N ILE A 610 78.81 46.79 3.70
CA ILE A 610 80.03 46.55 2.91
C ILE A 610 79.72 45.79 1.63
N ILE A 611 78.73 46.28 0.88
CA ILE A 611 78.58 46.05 -0.57
C ILE A 611 79.43 47.08 -1.37
N ILE A 612 80.24 47.88 -0.68
CA ILE A 612 80.98 48.99 -1.26
C ILE A 612 82.38 49.04 -0.64
N THR A 613 83.32 48.16 -1.04
CA THR A 613 84.77 48.50 -1.14
C THR A 613 85.67 47.29 -1.46
N ASN A 614 86.49 47.51 -2.50
CA ASN A 614 87.83 46.96 -2.80
C ASN A 614 88.00 45.58 -3.42
#